data_AF-A0A329K2N7-F1
#
_entry.id   AF-A0A329K2N7-F1
#
_cell.length_a   1.000
_cell.length_b   1.000
_cell.length_c   1.000
_cell.angle_alpha   90.00
_cell.angle_beta   90.00
_cell.angle_gamma   90.00
#
_symmetry.space_group_name_H-M   'P 1'
#
loop_
_entity.id
_entity.type
_entity.pdbx_description
1 polymer ?
#
loop_
_entity_poly.entity_id
_entity_poly.type
_entity_poly.pdbx_seq_one_letter_code
_entity_poly.pdbx_strand_id
1 'polypeptide(L)'
;DVRGATEGQVNFHARVAANALRIVERELLDDSEAQSRAALAGLGFADEEQLAAAIRSGELDRQADRVTACLRTLVRRRLAVAHPGYDSE
;
A
#
# COMPACT_ATOMS: atom_id res chain seq x y z
N ASP A 1 21.22 3.49 22.88
CA ASP A 1 20.13 3.85 21.95
C ASP A 1 20.29 5.32 21.57
N VAL A 2 20.40 5.63 20.27
CA VAL A 2 20.55 7.01 19.75
C VAL A 2 19.36 7.89 20.17
N ARG A 3 18.16 7.31 20.32
CA ARG A 3 16.97 8.05 20.77
C ARG A 3 17.09 8.49 22.23
N GLY A 4 17.62 7.64 23.10
CA GLY A 4 17.84 7.98 24.50
C GLY A 4 18.92 9.06 24.72
N ALA A 5 19.71 9.37 23.68
CA ALA A 5 20.82 10.30 23.74
C ALA A 5 20.54 11.66 23.04
N THR A 6 19.33 11.88 22.53
CA THR A 6 18.98 13.07 21.75
C THR A 6 17.68 13.72 22.24
N GLU A 7 17.58 15.05 22.13
CA GLU A 7 16.43 15.85 22.55
C GLU A 7 15.87 16.69 21.40
N GLY A 8 14.69 17.29 21.61
CA GLY A 8 14.09 18.25 20.69
C GLY A 8 13.95 17.71 19.26
N GLN A 9 14.39 18.50 18.29
CA GLN A 9 14.27 18.19 16.86
C GLN A 9 15.02 16.91 16.45
N VAL A 10 16.16 16.63 17.09
CA VAL A 10 16.97 15.44 16.75
C VAL A 10 16.25 14.16 17.19
N ASN A 11 15.62 14.17 18.37
CA ASN A 11 14.80 13.06 18.83
C ASN A 11 13.61 12.81 17.90
N PHE A 12 12.96 13.88 17.43
CA PHE A 12 11.86 13.80 16.47
C PHE A 12 12.29 13.16 15.15
N HIS A 13 13.38 13.64 14.54
CA HIS A 13 13.89 13.07 13.28
C HIS A 13 14.29 11.61 13.44
N ALA A 14 14.90 11.24 14.57
CA ALA A 14 15.21 9.83 14.87
C ALA A 14 13.95 8.95 14.92
N ARG A 15 12.83 9.46 15.45
CA ARG A 15 11.54 8.75 15.45
C ARG A 15 10.96 8.61 14.04
N VAL A 16 11.00 9.67 13.25
CA VAL A 16 10.52 9.65 11.86
C VAL A 16 11.32 8.64 11.04
N ALA A 17 12.65 8.68 11.13
CA ALA A 17 13.53 7.75 10.44
C ALA A 17 13.27 6.29 10.85
N ALA A 18 13.15 6.03 12.16
CA ALA A 18 12.83 4.69 12.65
C ALA A 18 11.45 4.20 12.16
N ASN A 19 10.45 5.09 12.07
CA ASN A 19 9.15 4.73 11.52
C ASN A 19 9.22 4.42 10.02
N ALA A 20 9.95 5.22 9.25
CA ALA A 20 10.15 5.00 7.82
C ALA A 20 10.87 3.67 7.56
N LEU A 21 11.95 3.37 8.30
CA LEU A 21 12.67 2.09 8.17
C LEU A 21 11.79 0.89 8.48
N ARG A 22 10.91 0.98 9.49
CA ARG A 22 9.95 -0.11 9.77
C ARG A 22 8.93 -0.31 8.64
N ILE A 23 8.55 0.75 7.93
CA ILE A 23 7.67 0.63 6.74
C ILE A 23 8.43 -0.09 5.62
N VAL A 24 9.66 0.34 5.32
CA VAL A 24 10.51 -0.29 4.29
C VAL A 24 10.78 -1.76 4.62
N GLU A 25 11.06 -2.09 5.87
CA GLU A 25 11.24 -3.48 6.31
C GLU A 25 9.99 -4.32 6.00
N ARG A 26 8.79 -3.81 6.28
CA ARG A 26 7.54 -4.51 5.95
C ARG A 26 7.31 -4.62 4.45
N GLU A 27 7.67 -3.60 3.66
CA GLU A 27 7.61 -3.68 2.19
C GLU A 27 8.52 -4.78 1.63
N LEU A 28 9.74 -4.89 2.16
CA LEU A 28 10.72 -5.90 1.73
C LEU A 28 10.31 -7.33 2.11
N LEU A 29 9.54 -7.48 3.20
CA LEU A 29 9.03 -8.77 3.68
C LEU A 29 7.63 -9.12 3.15
N ASP A 30 7.02 -8.25 2.36
CA ASP A 30 5.64 -8.42 1.89
C ASP A 30 5.56 -9.36 0.67
N ASP A 31 5.09 -10.59 0.90
CA ASP A 31 4.87 -11.61 -0.13
C ASP A 31 3.53 -11.47 -0.87
N SER A 32 2.73 -10.43 -0.57
CA SER A 32 1.40 -10.24 -1.16
C SER A 32 1.41 -9.60 -2.56
N GLU A 33 2.58 -9.35 -3.14
CA GLU A 33 2.73 -8.84 -4.51
C GLU A 33 2.01 -9.72 -5.54
N ALA A 34 2.09 -11.05 -5.37
CA ALA A 34 1.40 -12.00 -6.23
C ALA A 34 -0.12 -11.82 -6.21
N GLN A 35 -0.71 -11.48 -5.06
CA GLN A 35 -2.15 -11.24 -4.93
C GLN A 35 -2.57 -9.96 -5.64
N SER A 36 -1.73 -8.91 -5.58
CA SER A 36 -1.98 -7.66 -6.30
C SER A 36 -1.92 -7.86 -7.81
N ARG A 37 -0.91 -8.59 -8.31
CA ARG A 37 -0.81 -8.97 -9.72
C ARG A 37 -1.99 -9.81 -10.18
N ALA A 38 -2.42 -10.78 -9.35
CA ALA A 38 -3.59 -11.60 -9.65
C ALA A 38 -4.89 -10.78 -9.72
N ALA A 39 -5.08 -9.81 -8.81
CA ALA A 39 -6.25 -8.94 -8.82
C ALA A 39 -6.30 -8.05 -10.08
N LEU A 40 -5.16 -7.48 -10.48
CA LEU A 40 -5.04 -6.69 -11.71
C LEU A 40 -5.28 -7.55 -12.96
N ALA A 41 -4.65 -8.72 -13.03
CA ALA A 41 -4.84 -9.67 -14.13
C ALA A 41 -6.30 -10.14 -14.23
N GLY A 42 -7.01 -10.27 -13.10
CA GLY A 42 -8.44 -10.59 -13.05
C GLY A 42 -9.34 -9.53 -13.68
N LEU A 43 -8.85 -8.30 -13.87
CA LEU A 43 -9.49 -7.22 -14.63
C LEU A 43 -8.93 -7.06 -16.04
N GLY A 44 -7.87 -7.80 -16.39
CA GLY A 44 -7.21 -7.72 -17.70
C GLY A 44 -6.08 -6.70 -17.79
N PHE A 45 -5.57 -6.19 -16.65
CA PHE A 45 -4.49 -5.20 -16.62
C PHE A 45 -3.19 -5.80 -16.11
N ALA A 46 -2.06 -5.40 -16.71
CA ALA A 46 -0.74 -5.84 -16.27
C ALA A 46 -0.25 -5.05 -15.04
N ASP A 47 -0.72 -3.82 -14.89
CA ASP A 47 -0.28 -2.88 -13.87
C ASP A 47 -1.40 -1.90 -13.48
N GLU A 48 -1.14 -1.11 -12.44
CA GLU A 48 -2.07 -0.09 -11.95
C GLU A 48 -2.18 1.13 -12.88
N GLU A 49 -1.18 1.39 -13.72
CA GLU A 49 -1.20 2.51 -14.65
C GLU A 49 -2.27 2.30 -15.72
N GLN A 50 -2.30 1.09 -16.29
CA GLN A 50 -3.33 0.66 -17.24
C GLN A 50 -4.71 0.67 -16.62
N LEU A 51 -4.87 0.11 -15.40
CA LEU A 51 -6.14 0.16 -14.67
C LEU A 51 -6.59 1.62 -14.47
N ALA A 52 -5.71 2.50 -14.03
CA ALA A 52 -6.04 3.90 -13.80
C ALA A 52 -6.41 4.64 -15.09
N ALA A 53 -5.76 4.32 -16.22
CA ALA A 53 -6.14 4.85 -17.52
C ALA A 53 -7.54 4.39 -17.94
N ALA A 54 -7.85 3.10 -17.79
CA ALA A 54 -9.16 2.54 -18.10
C ALA A 54 -10.28 3.16 -17.24
N ILE A 55 -10.05 3.33 -15.94
CA ILE A 55 -10.99 4.05 -15.04
C ILE A 55 -11.23 5.47 -15.53
N ARG A 56 -10.17 6.24 -15.83
CA ARG A 56 -10.32 7.64 -16.28
C ARG A 56 -11.04 7.77 -17.63
N SER A 57 -10.92 6.76 -18.49
CA SER A 57 -11.62 6.73 -19.78
C SER A 57 -13.10 6.33 -19.69
N GLY A 58 -13.55 5.82 -18.54
CA GLY A 58 -14.91 5.30 -18.35
C GLY A 58 -15.13 3.87 -18.88
N GLU A 59 -14.08 3.18 -19.35
CA GLU A 59 -14.18 1.81 -19.88
C GLU A 59 -14.75 0.81 -18.86
N LEU A 60 -14.53 1.08 -17.57
CA LEU A 60 -14.92 0.19 -16.47
C LEU A 60 -16.21 0.61 -15.74
N ASP A 61 -16.96 1.60 -16.24
CA ASP A 61 -18.13 2.16 -15.54
C ASP A 61 -19.23 1.12 -15.28
N ARG A 62 -19.34 0.11 -16.16
CA ARG A 62 -20.29 -1.02 -16.00
C ARG A 62 -19.76 -2.16 -15.12
N GLN A 63 -18.54 -2.04 -14.60
CA GLN A 63 -17.84 -3.08 -13.83
C GLN A 63 -17.41 -2.58 -12.44
N ALA A 64 -18.11 -1.59 -11.89
CA ALA A 64 -17.76 -0.92 -10.64
C ALA A 64 -17.48 -1.88 -9.47
N ASP A 65 -18.26 -2.97 -9.34
CA ASP A 65 -18.05 -3.98 -8.29
C ASP A 65 -16.72 -4.72 -8.44
N ARG A 66 -16.36 -5.09 -9.69
CA ARG A 66 -15.09 -5.78 -9.98
C ARG A 66 -13.90 -4.84 -9.76
N VAL A 67 -14.03 -3.58 -10.17
CA VAL A 67 -13.03 -2.53 -9.91
C VAL A 67 -12.83 -2.34 -8.41
N THR A 68 -13.93 -2.20 -7.65
CA THR A 68 -13.88 -2.00 -6.20
C THR A 68 -13.24 -3.18 -5.49
N ALA A 69 -13.53 -4.42 -5.91
CA ALA A 69 -12.90 -5.62 -5.36
C ALA A 69 -11.38 -5.66 -5.61
N CYS A 70 -10.94 -5.29 -6.83
CA CYS A 70 -9.53 -5.16 -7.15
C CYS A 70 -8.86 -4.10 -6.28
N LEU A 71 -9.41 -2.88 -6.24
CA LEU A 71 -8.87 -1.76 -5.46
C LEU A 71 -8.78 -2.09 -3.97
N ARG A 72 -9.79 -2.76 -3.39
CA ARG A 72 -9.75 -3.22 -1.99
C ARG A 72 -8.58 -4.17 -1.74
N THR A 73 -8.26 -5.05 -2.68
CA THR A 73 -7.11 -5.95 -2.56
C THR A 73 -5.80 -5.16 -2.52
N LEU A 74 -5.62 -4.21 -3.45
CA LEU A 74 -4.43 -3.35 -3.53
C LEU A 74 -4.27 -2.48 -2.28
N VAL A 75 -5.36 -1.87 -1.81
CA VAL A 75 -5.36 -0.97 -0.66
C VAL A 75 -5.11 -1.73 0.65
N ARG A 76 -5.71 -2.91 0.84
CA ARG A 76 -5.45 -3.73 2.04
C ARG A 76 -3.97 -4.08 2.18
N ARG A 77 -3.31 -4.45 1.08
CA ARG A 77 -1.86 -4.66 1.05
C ARG A 77 -1.09 -3.42 1.50
N ARG A 78 -1.39 -2.26 0.91
CA ARG A 78 -0.75 -0.99 1.28
C ARG A 78 -0.97 -0.62 2.74
N LEU A 79 -2.16 -0.87 3.27
CA LEU A 79 -2.47 -0.61 4.68
C LEU A 79 -1.73 -1.58 5.60
N ALA A 80 -1.67 -2.87 5.28
CA ALA A 80 -0.90 -3.84 6.07
C ALA A 80 0.59 -3.45 6.19
N VAL A 81 1.14 -2.82 5.16
CA VAL A 81 2.50 -2.27 5.14
C VAL A 81 2.60 -0.94 5.89
N ALA A 82 1.78 0.05 5.54
CA ALA A 82 1.90 1.41 6.07
C ALA A 82 1.44 1.51 7.53
N HIS A 83 0.34 0.82 7.85
CA HIS A 83 -0.37 0.90 9.13
C HIS A 83 -0.97 -0.48 9.51
N PRO A 84 -0.13 -1.44 9.96
CA PRO A 84 -0.63 -2.72 10.45
C PRO A 84 -1.74 -2.54 11.51
N GLY A 85 -2.84 -3.28 11.38
CA GLY A 85 -3.98 -3.23 12.32
C GLY A 85 -5.04 -2.15 12.03
N TYR A 86 -4.90 -1.38 10.95
CA TYR A 86 -5.88 -0.34 10.56
C TYR A 86 -7.31 -0.87 10.34
N ASP A 87 -7.45 -2.14 9.97
CA ASP A 87 -8.75 -2.79 9.78
C ASP A 87 -9.44 -3.19 11.10
N SER A 88 -8.76 -3.02 12.23
CA SER A 88 -9.21 -3.41 13.58
C SER A 88 -9.36 -2.23 14.55
N GLU A 89 -9.07 -1.00 14.13
CA GLU A 89 -9.32 0.25 14.87
C GLU A 89 -10.78 0.74 14.73
#